data_AF-R7QCG2-F1
#
_entry.id   AF-R7QCG2-F1
#
_cell.length_a   1.000
_cell.length_b   1.000
_cell.length_c   1.000
_cell.angle_alpha   90.00
_cell.angle_beta   90.00
_cell.angle_gamma   90.00
#
_symmetry.space_group_name_H-M   'P 1'
#
loop_
_entity.id
_entity.type
_entity.pdbx_description
1 polymer ?
#
loop_
_entity_poly.entity_id
_entity_poly.type
_entity_poly.pdbx_seq_one_letter_code
_entity_poly.pdbx_strand_id
1 'polypeptide(L)'
;MDLYYQEHDVRPNERDTASTQTSTSTVMLRLALLVARMSEATGPEHERLAAAVDHLLAQVSDTDPSMPGKPPASAESIRTLPVVNMRPGPSGPSSCPICTEEYEFNEPAKRLPCGHTFHADCVVPWLRSHCTCPLCRAELPTDDLAYMQRKRLEKRREAVSQLQHHMLN
;
A
#
# COMPACT_ATOMS: atom_id res chain seq x y z
N MET A 1 -42.79 -49.55 67.43
CA MET A 1 -42.66 -48.27 66.68
C MET A 1 -42.06 -48.69 65.35
N ASP A 2 -42.91 -49.32 64.55
CA ASP A 2 -42.54 -50.38 63.61
C ASP A 2 -43.21 -50.16 62.26
N LEU A 3 -42.39 -50.30 61.21
CA LEU A 3 -42.65 -50.98 59.94
C LEU A 3 -43.61 -50.35 58.91
N TYR A 4 -42.99 -50.00 57.77
CA TYR A 4 -43.33 -50.44 56.41
C TYR A 4 -44.79 -50.35 55.96
N TYR A 5 -45.10 -49.34 55.14
CA TYR A 5 -46.10 -49.46 54.06
C TYR A 5 -45.65 -48.62 52.86
N GLN A 6 -45.74 -49.23 51.68
CA GLN A 6 -45.20 -48.81 50.40
C GLN A 6 -46.32 -48.25 49.55
N GLU A 7 -46.22 -47.01 49.06
CA GLU A 7 -47.16 -46.52 48.05
C GLU A 7 -46.62 -45.50 47.01
N HIS A 8 -46.67 -45.97 45.76
CA HIS A 8 -47.08 -45.32 44.49
C HIS A 8 -46.08 -44.55 43.60
N ASP A 9 -46.04 -45.05 42.36
CA ASP A 9 -45.52 -44.48 41.13
C ASP A 9 -45.86 -43.00 40.94
N VAL A 10 -44.83 -42.19 40.72
CA VAL A 10 -44.93 -40.98 39.91
C VAL A 10 -43.74 -41.02 38.95
N ARG A 11 -43.98 -41.23 37.66
CA ARG A 11 -42.97 -40.96 36.62
C ARG A 11 -42.89 -39.45 36.40
N PRO A 12 -41.69 -38.86 36.43
CA PRO A 12 -41.38 -37.73 35.57
C PRO A 12 -40.48 -38.23 34.44
N ASN A 13 -41.03 -38.12 33.24
CA ASN A 13 -40.32 -37.94 31.99
C ASN A 13 -39.18 -36.92 32.19
N GLU A 14 -37.97 -37.23 31.74
CA GLU A 14 -37.22 -36.41 30.79
C GLU A 14 -35.82 -36.98 30.55
N ARG A 15 -35.50 -37.11 29.25
CA ARG A 15 -34.23 -36.73 28.62
C ARG A 15 -33.02 -36.74 29.55
N ASP A 16 -32.11 -37.69 29.30
CA ASP A 16 -30.66 -37.64 29.51
C ASP A 16 -30.18 -39.11 29.46
N THR A 17 -29.30 -39.60 28.60
CA THR A 17 -28.31 -39.03 27.70
C THR A 17 -28.09 -40.08 26.59
N ALA A 18 -28.49 -39.83 25.35
CA ALA A 18 -28.08 -40.65 24.22
C ALA A 18 -26.65 -40.27 23.83
N SER A 19 -25.68 -40.95 24.41
CA SER A 19 -24.26 -40.93 24.04
C SER A 19 -24.10 -41.22 22.54
N THR A 20 -24.05 -40.17 21.72
CA THR A 20 -23.82 -40.30 20.28
C THR A 20 -22.33 -40.13 20.02
N GLN A 21 -21.62 -41.25 19.99
CA GLN A 21 -20.21 -41.34 19.60
C GLN A 21 -20.04 -40.83 18.16
N THR A 22 -19.74 -39.55 17.98
CA THR A 22 -19.45 -39.00 16.65
C THR A 22 -18.01 -39.36 16.31
N SER A 23 -17.85 -40.40 15.50
CA SER A 23 -16.54 -40.89 15.04
C SER A 23 -15.68 -39.72 14.52
N THR A 24 -14.43 -39.65 14.96
CA THR A 24 -13.41 -38.66 14.53
C THR A 24 -13.31 -38.53 13.00
N SER A 25 -13.70 -39.60 12.29
CA SER A 25 -13.84 -39.68 10.85
C SER A 25 -14.78 -38.61 10.25
N THR A 26 -15.92 -38.31 10.89
CA THR A 26 -16.89 -37.33 10.34
C THR A 26 -16.40 -35.90 10.52
N VAL A 27 -15.69 -35.60 11.62
CA VAL A 27 -15.10 -34.27 11.85
C VAL A 27 -13.96 -34.03 10.87
N MET A 28 -13.07 -35.00 10.68
CA MET A 28 -11.98 -34.91 9.70
C MET A 28 -12.50 -34.86 8.27
N LEU A 29 -13.53 -35.63 7.92
CA LEU A 29 -14.14 -35.59 6.60
C LEU A 29 -14.86 -34.25 6.34
N ARG A 30 -15.58 -33.72 7.33
CA ARG A 30 -16.19 -32.38 7.24
C ARG A 30 -15.14 -31.28 7.16
N LEU A 31 -14.04 -31.40 7.90
CA LEU A 31 -12.93 -30.46 7.84
C LEU A 31 -12.22 -30.54 6.48
N ALA A 32 -11.95 -31.74 5.96
CA ALA A 32 -11.36 -31.94 4.63
C ALA A 32 -12.25 -31.39 3.50
N LEU A 33 -13.57 -31.58 3.59
CA LEU A 33 -14.54 -31.00 2.66
C LEU A 33 -14.63 -29.47 2.79
N LEU A 34 -14.51 -28.92 4.00
CA LEU A 34 -14.47 -27.47 4.22
C LEU A 34 -13.18 -26.88 3.63
N VAL A 35 -12.03 -27.54 3.84
CA VAL A 35 -10.72 -27.14 3.27
C VAL A 35 -10.74 -27.24 1.75
N ALA A 36 -11.31 -28.30 1.17
CA ALA A 36 -11.48 -28.42 -0.28
C ALA A 36 -12.37 -27.29 -0.85
N ARG A 37 -13.48 -26.97 -0.17
CA ARG A 37 -14.35 -25.83 -0.54
C ARG A 37 -13.68 -24.46 -0.36
N MET A 38 -12.76 -24.33 0.59
CA MET A 38 -11.95 -23.12 0.78
C MET A 38 -10.86 -23.01 -0.31
N SER A 39 -10.32 -24.13 -0.78
CA SER A 39 -9.43 -24.19 -1.96
C SER A 39 -10.17 -23.87 -3.27
N GLU A 40 -11.47 -24.09 -3.32
CA GLU A 40 -12.35 -23.65 -4.42
C GLU A 40 -12.77 -22.16 -4.29
N ALA A 41 -12.65 -21.58 -3.09
CA ALA A 41 -12.95 -20.17 -2.82
C ALA A 41 -11.85 -19.20 -3.28
N THR A 42 -10.66 -19.71 -3.62
CA THR A 42 -9.80 -19.07 -4.62
C THR A 42 -10.29 -19.50 -6.00
N GLY A 43 -11.42 -18.93 -6.43
CA GLY A 43 -12.10 -19.33 -7.66
C GLY A 43 -11.27 -19.08 -8.93
N PRO A 44 -11.78 -19.48 -10.12
CA PRO A 44 -11.12 -19.28 -11.42
C PRO A 44 -10.86 -17.80 -11.74
N GLU A 45 -11.50 -16.88 -11.01
CA GLU A 45 -11.25 -15.44 -11.04
C GLU A 45 -9.91 -15.03 -10.43
N HIS A 46 -9.46 -15.70 -9.36
CA HIS A 46 -8.15 -15.46 -8.75
C HIS A 46 -7.03 -15.98 -9.65
N GLU A 47 -7.22 -17.14 -10.28
CA GLU A 47 -6.28 -17.70 -11.27
C GLU A 47 -6.20 -16.82 -12.52
N ARG A 48 -7.34 -16.32 -13.02
CA ARG A 48 -7.37 -15.35 -14.13
C ARG A 48 -6.72 -14.02 -13.76
N LEU A 49 -6.90 -13.55 -12.53
CA LEU A 49 -6.25 -12.35 -12.02
C LEU A 49 -4.74 -12.56 -11.91
N ALA A 50 -4.28 -13.71 -11.40
CA ALA A 50 -2.87 -14.06 -11.33
C ALA A 50 -2.24 -14.10 -12.74
N ALA A 51 -2.88 -14.78 -13.70
CA ALA A 51 -2.42 -14.81 -15.09
C ALA A 51 -2.42 -13.42 -15.76
N ALA A 52 -3.40 -12.57 -15.45
CA ALA A 52 -3.43 -11.19 -15.93
C ALA A 52 -2.32 -10.33 -15.32
N VAL A 53 -2.01 -10.54 -14.04
CA VAL A 53 -0.89 -9.89 -13.34
C VAL A 53 0.44 -10.36 -13.93
N ASP A 54 0.62 -11.66 -14.17
CA ASP A 54 1.84 -12.20 -14.80
C ASP A 54 2.01 -11.68 -16.23
N HIS A 55 0.92 -11.59 -17.00
CA HIS A 55 0.97 -10.99 -18.34
C HIS A 55 1.33 -9.51 -18.28
N LEU A 56 0.78 -8.77 -17.32
CA LEU A 56 1.14 -7.37 -17.10
C LEU A 56 2.61 -7.26 -16.67
N LEU A 57 3.08 -8.10 -15.75
CA LEU A 57 4.46 -8.13 -15.28
C LEU A 57 5.43 -8.41 -16.43
N ALA A 58 5.09 -9.34 -17.33
CA ALA A 58 5.83 -9.63 -18.54
C ALA A 58 5.92 -8.41 -19.48
N GLN A 59 4.82 -7.63 -19.60
CA GLN A 59 4.83 -6.37 -20.35
C GLN A 59 5.67 -5.27 -19.66
N VAL A 60 5.73 -5.25 -18.31
CA VAL A 60 6.54 -4.26 -17.57
C VAL A 60 8.03 -4.64 -17.59
N SER A 61 8.38 -5.93 -17.70
CA SER A 61 9.79 -6.36 -17.82
C SER A 61 10.46 -5.98 -19.15
N ASP A 62 9.68 -5.58 -20.17
CA ASP A 62 10.20 -4.96 -21.38
C ASP A 62 10.57 -3.47 -21.17
N THR A 63 10.41 -2.94 -19.95
CA THR A 63 11.02 -1.67 -19.57
C THR A 63 12.54 -1.85 -19.64
N ASP A 64 13.15 -1.34 -20.72
CA ASP A 64 14.59 -1.37 -20.97
C ASP A 64 15.39 -1.20 -19.66
N PRO A 65 16.12 -2.23 -19.19
CA PRO A 65 16.94 -2.13 -17.98
C PRO A 65 18.03 -1.05 -18.09
N SER A 66 18.25 -0.47 -19.30
CA SER A 66 19.08 0.72 -19.51
C SER A 66 18.41 2.03 -19.12
N MET A 67 17.17 2.03 -18.62
CA MET A 67 16.53 3.21 -18.05
C MET A 67 16.64 3.18 -16.52
N PRO A 68 17.79 3.61 -15.96
CA PRO A 68 17.89 3.79 -14.52
C PRO A 68 16.79 4.77 -14.10
N GLY A 69 16.05 4.35 -13.07
CA GLY A 69 15.00 5.14 -12.44
C GLY A 69 15.51 6.53 -12.03
N LYS A 70 14.58 7.42 -11.67
CA LYS A 70 14.96 8.78 -11.27
C LYS A 70 15.93 8.69 -10.07
N PRO A 71 17.09 9.36 -10.13
CA PRO A 71 18.10 9.31 -9.08
C PRO A 71 17.59 9.98 -7.81
N PRO A 72 18.30 9.84 -6.68
CA PRO A 72 17.99 10.59 -5.47
C PRO A 72 18.16 12.10 -5.66
N ALA A 73 17.53 12.90 -4.80
CA ALA A 73 17.78 14.34 -4.77
C ALA A 73 19.21 14.62 -4.28
N SER A 74 19.80 15.73 -4.74
CA SER A 74 21.11 16.18 -4.24
C SER A 74 21.03 16.41 -2.73
N ALA A 75 22.06 16.00 -2.01
CA ALA A 75 22.07 16.14 -0.55
C ALA A 75 21.96 17.61 -0.13
N GLU A 76 22.53 18.52 -0.92
CA GLU A 76 22.40 19.96 -0.71
C GLU A 76 20.96 20.44 -0.86
N SER A 77 20.27 20.08 -1.95
CA SER A 77 18.87 20.47 -2.13
C SER A 77 17.99 20.03 -0.98
N ILE A 78 18.21 18.83 -0.43
CA ILE A 78 17.45 18.32 0.73
C ILE A 78 17.71 19.17 1.98
N ARG A 79 18.98 19.51 2.25
CA ARG A 79 19.36 20.31 3.43
C ARG A 79 18.78 21.72 3.36
N THR A 80 18.88 22.36 2.20
CA THR A 80 18.45 23.75 1.99
C THR A 80 16.94 23.92 1.86
N LEU A 81 16.17 22.83 1.88
CA LEU A 81 14.70 22.92 1.86
C LEU A 81 14.20 23.81 3.02
N PRO A 82 13.33 24.79 2.72
CA PRO A 82 12.73 25.64 3.73
C PRO A 82 12.06 24.82 4.83
N VAL A 83 12.43 25.10 6.08
CA VAL A 83 11.70 24.63 7.26
C VAL A 83 10.56 25.60 7.51
N VAL A 84 9.35 25.08 7.62
CA VAL A 84 8.14 25.84 7.93
C VAL A 84 7.54 25.27 9.21
N ASN A 85 7.17 26.13 10.14
CA ASN A 85 6.49 25.70 11.35
C ASN A 85 5.00 25.62 11.07
N MET A 86 4.43 24.44 11.28
CA MET A 86 3.04 24.19 10.97
C MET A 86 2.13 24.89 11.97
N ARG A 87 1.08 25.53 11.45
CA ARG A 87 -0.01 26.08 12.24
C ARG A 87 -1.30 25.46 11.72
N PRO A 88 -1.73 24.33 12.28
CA PRO A 88 -2.97 23.68 11.89
C PRO A 88 -4.12 24.68 12.03
N GLY A 89 -4.90 24.83 10.97
CA GLY A 89 -6.01 25.78 10.89
C GLY A 89 -6.98 25.35 9.79
N PRO A 90 -8.18 25.93 9.74
CA PRO A 90 -9.27 25.45 8.88
C PRO A 90 -9.00 25.57 7.37
N SER A 91 -7.96 26.32 6.97
CA SER A 91 -7.63 26.62 5.57
C SER A 91 -6.24 26.13 5.12
N GLY A 92 -5.49 25.43 5.99
CA GLY A 92 -4.15 24.92 5.68
C GLY A 92 -4.12 23.38 5.58
N PRO A 93 -3.04 22.78 5.03
CA PRO A 93 -2.85 21.33 5.09
C PRO A 93 -2.73 20.91 6.56
N SER A 94 -3.70 20.11 7.02
CA SER A 94 -3.78 19.67 8.41
C SER A 94 -2.99 18.39 8.69
N SER A 95 -2.67 17.59 7.67
CA SER A 95 -1.97 16.32 7.82
C SER A 95 -0.87 16.08 6.78
N CYS A 96 0.10 15.24 7.15
CA CYS A 96 1.20 14.82 6.31
C CYS A 96 0.76 13.68 5.36
N PRO A 97 0.85 13.82 4.03
CA PRO A 97 0.43 12.79 3.09
C PRO A 97 1.25 11.50 3.12
N ILE A 98 2.41 11.49 3.78
CA ILE A 98 3.31 10.33 3.84
C ILE A 98 2.95 9.43 5.03
N CYS A 99 2.82 9.99 6.24
CA CYS A 99 2.44 9.23 7.44
C CYS A 99 0.95 9.30 7.75
N THR A 100 0.18 10.13 7.05
CA THR A 100 -1.26 10.38 7.25
C THR A 100 -1.64 10.96 8.63
N GLU A 101 -0.65 11.41 9.41
CA GLU A 101 -0.86 12.03 10.72
C GLU A 101 -1.05 13.54 10.61
N GLU A 102 -1.79 14.11 11.56
CA GLU A 102 -1.98 15.56 11.68
C GLU A 102 -0.69 16.26 12.12
N TYR A 103 -0.49 17.49 11.67
CA TYR A 103 0.62 18.32 12.15
C TYR A 103 0.31 18.88 13.53
N GLU A 104 1.31 18.93 14.40
CA GLU A 104 1.23 19.64 15.66
C GLU A 104 1.50 21.15 15.48
N PHE A 105 1.03 21.96 16.45
CA PHE A 105 1.30 23.39 16.45
C PHE A 105 2.79 23.67 16.64
N ASN A 106 3.36 24.50 15.76
CA ASN A 106 4.80 24.79 15.67
C ASN A 106 5.68 23.59 15.31
N GLU A 107 5.12 22.50 14.81
CA GLU A 107 5.91 21.35 14.37
C GLU A 107 6.73 21.68 13.11
N PRO A 108 8.02 21.31 13.04
CA PRO A 108 8.86 21.59 11.89
C PRO A 108 8.50 20.68 10.70
N ALA A 109 8.02 21.29 9.63
CA ALA A 109 7.81 20.63 8.33
C ALA A 109 8.81 21.16 7.29
N LYS A 110 9.06 20.37 6.26
CA LYS A 110 9.87 20.76 5.10
C LYS A 110 8.95 21.09 3.94
N ARG A 111 9.14 22.25 3.32
CA ARG A 111 8.40 22.67 2.12
C ARG A 111 9.24 22.48 0.86
N LEU A 112 8.71 21.73 -0.09
CA LEU A 112 9.35 21.48 -1.39
C LEU A 112 9.21 22.71 -2.31
N PRO A 113 10.04 22.82 -3.37
CA PRO A 113 9.95 23.92 -4.34
C PRO A 113 8.60 24.01 -5.06
N CYS A 114 7.88 22.89 -5.17
CA CYS A 114 6.51 22.85 -5.72
C CYS A 114 5.43 23.37 -4.77
N GLY A 115 5.78 23.76 -3.53
CA GLY A 115 4.87 24.30 -2.53
C GLY A 115 4.33 23.27 -1.52
N HIS A 116 4.44 21.97 -1.81
CA HIS A 116 3.96 20.92 -0.91
C HIS A 116 4.81 20.77 0.36
N THR A 117 4.15 20.49 1.49
CA THR A 117 4.73 20.36 2.83
C THR A 117 4.55 18.98 3.41
N PHE A 118 5.56 18.51 4.13
CA PHE A 118 5.63 17.20 4.77
C PHE A 118 6.43 17.32 6.07
N HIS A 119 6.26 16.40 7.03
CA HIS A 119 7.21 16.27 8.14
C HIS A 119 8.63 16.08 7.61
N ALA A 120 9.60 16.70 8.28
CA ALA A 120 11.01 16.55 7.92
C ALA A 120 11.43 15.07 7.91
N ASP A 121 11.00 14.32 8.93
CA ASP A 121 11.32 12.91 9.10
C ASP A 121 10.64 11.99 8.08
N CYS A 122 9.52 12.43 7.49
CA CYS A 122 8.86 11.68 6.43
C CYS A 122 9.49 11.94 5.06
N VAL A 123 9.76 13.21 4.73
CA VAL A 123 10.16 13.57 3.36
C VAL A 123 11.66 13.44 3.09
N VAL A 124 12.50 13.60 4.11
CA VAL A 124 13.95 13.45 3.94
C VAL A 124 14.35 12.02 3.53
N PRO A 125 13.86 10.95 4.19
CA PRO A 125 14.13 9.58 3.73
C PRO A 125 13.62 9.31 2.31
N TRP A 126 12.43 9.82 1.97
CA TRP A 126 11.91 9.72 0.61
C TRP A 126 12.86 10.34 -0.41
N LEU A 127 13.34 11.57 -0.13
CA LEU A 127 14.20 12.32 -1.04
C LEU A 127 15.60 11.73 -1.20
N ARG A 128 16.05 10.93 -0.23
CA ARG A 128 17.31 10.16 -0.32
C ARG A 128 17.23 8.99 -1.29
N SER A 129 16.03 8.58 -1.70
CA SER A 129 15.81 7.53 -2.69
C SER A 129 15.23 8.07 -4.00
N HIS A 130 14.49 9.18 -3.94
CA HIS A 130 13.78 9.75 -5.10
C HIS A 130 13.96 11.26 -5.17
N CYS A 131 14.28 11.82 -6.35
CA CYS A 131 14.32 13.27 -6.52
C CYS A 131 12.95 13.93 -6.75
N THR A 132 11.83 13.28 -6.43
CA THR A 132 10.47 13.76 -6.78
C THR A 132 9.57 14.01 -5.57
N CYS A 133 8.69 15.00 -5.70
CA CYS A 133 7.60 15.23 -4.77
C CYS A 133 6.63 14.03 -4.74
N PRO A 134 6.28 13.48 -3.56
CA PRO A 134 5.30 12.38 -3.43
C PRO A 134 3.92 12.73 -3.99
N LEU A 135 3.51 14.00 -3.94
CA LEU A 135 2.17 14.44 -4.35
C LEU A 135 2.07 14.74 -5.85
N CYS A 136 2.96 15.60 -6.36
CA CYS A 136 2.84 16.12 -7.74
C CYS A 136 3.94 15.65 -8.68
N ARG A 137 4.86 14.79 -8.21
CA ARG A 137 6.00 14.27 -8.99
C ARG A 137 6.96 15.32 -9.54
N ALA A 138 6.82 16.59 -9.13
CA ALA A 138 7.77 17.64 -9.45
C ALA A 138 9.18 17.26 -8.98
N GLU A 139 10.16 17.42 -9.87
CA GLU A 139 11.54 17.02 -9.61
C GLU A 139 12.34 18.11 -8.88
N LEU A 140 13.16 17.67 -7.93
CA LEU A 140 14.18 18.43 -7.26
C LEU A 140 15.53 18.22 -7.97
N PRO A 141 16.50 19.14 -7.77
CA PRO A 141 17.85 18.95 -8.29
C PRO A 141 18.49 17.67 -7.75
N THR A 142 19.32 17.05 -8.59
CA THR A 142 20.08 15.82 -8.31
C THR A 142 21.54 16.02 -8.70
N ASP A 143 22.44 15.29 -8.05
CA ASP A 143 23.88 15.30 -8.35
C ASP A 143 24.26 14.25 -9.41
N ASP A 144 23.30 13.45 -9.90
CA ASP A 144 23.53 12.45 -10.93
C ASP A 144 23.73 13.11 -12.32
N LEU A 145 24.98 13.21 -12.72
CA LEU A 145 25.38 13.80 -14.00
C LEU A 145 24.81 13.05 -15.20
N ALA A 146 24.73 11.71 -15.14
CA ALA A 146 24.22 10.90 -16.25
C ALA A 146 22.72 11.17 -16.45
N TYR A 147 21.95 11.23 -15.38
CA TYR A 147 20.55 11.63 -15.41
C TYR A 147 20.37 13.06 -15.96
N MET A 148 21.15 14.03 -15.46
CA MET A 148 21.08 15.41 -15.94
C MET A 148 21.41 15.54 -17.43
N GLN A 149 22.39 14.79 -17.92
CA GLN A 149 22.75 14.74 -19.34
C GLN A 149 21.62 14.15 -20.19
N ARG A 150 21.08 12.99 -19.81
CA ARG A 150 19.94 12.37 -20.51
C ARG A 150 18.76 13.32 -20.59
N LYS A 151 18.40 13.99 -19.48
CA LYS A 151 17.30 14.96 -19.43
C LYS A 151 17.53 16.17 -20.34
N ARG A 152 18.78 16.67 -20.45
CA ARG A 152 19.13 17.76 -21.37
C ARG A 152 18.98 17.34 -22.84
N LEU A 153 19.43 16.13 -23.18
CA LEU A 153 19.30 15.58 -24.53
C LEU A 153 17.84 15.37 -24.92
N GLU A 154 17.02 14.86 -24.01
CA GLU A 154 15.58 14.70 -24.20
C GLU A 154 14.89 16.03 -24.49
N LYS A 155 15.12 17.06 -23.66
CA LYS A 155 14.58 18.42 -23.89
C LYS A 155 15.02 18.98 -25.24
N ARG A 156 16.28 18.76 -25.62
CA ARG A 156 16.79 19.20 -26.93
C ARG A 156 16.08 18.48 -28.07
N ARG A 157 15.88 17.17 -27.98
CA ARG A 157 15.15 16.38 -28.97
C ARG A 157 13.70 16.85 -29.10
N GLU A 158 13.05 17.13 -27.98
CA GLU A 158 11.68 17.64 -27.94
C GLU A 158 11.59 19.03 -28.57
N ALA A 159 12.49 19.95 -28.24
CA ALA A 159 12.54 21.29 -28.85
C ALA A 159 12.77 21.22 -30.37
N VAL A 160 13.66 20.34 -30.83
CA VAL A 160 13.86 20.11 -32.28
C VAL A 160 12.60 19.58 -32.93
N SER A 161 11.92 18.61 -32.32
CA SER A 161 10.66 18.05 -32.82
C SER A 161 9.53 19.11 -32.88
N GLN A 162 9.42 19.96 -31.85
CA GLN A 162 8.46 21.07 -31.83
C GLN A 162 8.73 22.08 -32.94
N LEU A 163 10.00 22.44 -33.19
CA LEU A 163 10.38 23.32 -34.29
C LEU A 163 10.07 22.70 -35.65
N GLN A 164 10.39 21.42 -35.85
CA GLN A 164 10.06 20.70 -37.09
C GLN A 164 8.55 20.68 -37.34
N HIS A 165 7.74 20.45 -36.31
CA HIS A 165 6.28 20.50 -36.44
C HIS A 165 5.79 21.91 -36.78
N HIS A 166 6.35 22.95 -36.15
CA HIS A 166 6.02 24.33 -36.46
C HIS A 166 6.40 24.75 -37.89
N MET A 167 7.48 24.19 -38.46
CA MET A 167 7.90 24.46 -39.84
C MET A 167 7.05 23.76 -40.91
N LEU A 168 6.19 22.81 -40.53
CA LEU A 168 5.38 21.98 -41.45
C LEU A 168 3.88 22.35 -41.44
N ASN A 169 3.44 23.27 -40.57
CA ASN A 169 2.07 23.81 -40.50
C ASN A 169 2.05 25.28 -40.96
#